data_AF-A0A2L0BWJ0-F1
#
_entry.id   AF-A0A2L0BWJ0-F1
#
_cell.length_a   1.000
_cell.length_b   1.000
_cell.length_c   1.000
_cell.angle_alpha   90.00
_cell.angle_beta   90.00
_cell.angle_gamma   90.00
#
_symmetry.space_group_name_H-M   'P 1'
#
loop_
_entity.id
_entity.type
_entity.pdbx_description
1 polymer ?
#
loop_
_entity_poly.entity_id
_entity_poly.type
_entity_poly.pdbx_seq_one_letter_code
_entity_poly.pdbx_strand_id
1 'polypeptide(L)'
;LSLKTVFFPVTLGIMFWFWRRVHMLARTPALLEYLLMSVGGTLAFLNAPIEFLTLYFDMPYMLLLSDIRQGIFYAMLLSFWLIFAGEHMLIQDNGEKNTLKLYWKHLSAIVNGCLSLLIFDLCERGVQLHNPFYSIWVTPLGTNLALSFIILAGISASIYFIFLCYMIWKVFKNISIKRTVLPSMSTARRLHYEGIIYRFNFLMLATVICAAVTIISFILSQVAEGQNKWDENMELEVSSALF
;
A
#
# COMPACT_ATOMS: atom_id res chain seq x y z
N LEU A 1 1.09 1.64 -21.10
CA LEU A 1 0.96 0.17 -21.28
C LEU A 1 2.30 -0.56 -21.42
N SER A 2 3.23 -0.02 -22.22
CA SER A 2 4.62 -0.51 -22.33
C SER A 2 5.30 -0.67 -20.96
N LEU A 3 5.16 0.32 -20.07
CA LEU A 3 5.74 0.32 -18.73
C LEU A 3 5.28 -0.90 -17.90
N LYS A 4 3.96 -1.16 -17.81
CA LYS A 4 3.40 -2.35 -17.16
C LYS A 4 3.98 -3.66 -17.72
N THR A 5 4.13 -3.73 -19.04
CA THR A 5 4.66 -4.91 -19.76
C THR A 5 6.12 -5.19 -19.42
N VAL A 6 6.92 -4.16 -19.20
CA VAL A 6 8.33 -4.29 -18.80
C VAL A 6 8.44 -4.65 -17.32
N PHE A 7 7.69 -3.95 -16.45
CA PHE A 7 7.79 -4.17 -15.01
C PHE A 7 7.18 -5.48 -14.54
N PHE A 8 6.14 -6.00 -15.20
CA PHE A 8 5.51 -7.27 -14.83
C PHE A 8 6.47 -8.48 -14.77
N PRO A 9 7.20 -8.84 -15.84
CA PRO A 9 8.16 -9.95 -15.80
C PRO A 9 9.34 -9.66 -14.86
N VAL A 10 9.75 -8.40 -14.71
CA VAL A 10 10.80 -8.00 -13.76
C VAL A 10 10.35 -8.27 -12.32
N THR A 11 9.14 -7.85 -11.94
CA THR A 11 8.57 -8.11 -10.61
C THR A 11 8.46 -9.63 -10.36
N LEU A 12 7.95 -10.40 -11.32
CA LEU A 12 7.87 -11.86 -11.19
C LEU A 12 9.25 -12.52 -11.03
N GLY A 13 10.25 -12.07 -11.79
CA GLY A 13 11.63 -12.56 -11.69
C GLY A 13 12.23 -12.30 -10.32
N ILE A 14 12.06 -11.09 -9.78
CA ILE A 14 12.54 -10.72 -8.43
C ILE A 14 11.82 -11.54 -7.36
N MET A 15 10.49 -11.71 -7.47
CA MET A 15 9.71 -12.52 -6.53
C MET A 15 10.15 -13.98 -6.53
N PHE A 16 10.30 -14.59 -7.71
CA PHE A 16 10.76 -15.97 -7.83
C PHE A 16 12.17 -16.14 -7.24
N TRP A 17 13.08 -15.22 -7.55
CA TRP A 17 14.42 -15.20 -6.98
C TRP A 17 14.40 -15.08 -5.45
N PHE A 18 13.63 -14.13 -4.92
CA PHE A 18 13.49 -13.91 -3.48
C PHE A 18 12.94 -15.16 -2.78
N TRP A 19 11.86 -15.75 -3.31
CA TRP A 19 11.24 -16.93 -2.73
C TRP A 19 12.15 -18.15 -2.74
N ARG A 20 12.88 -18.34 -3.85
CA ARG A 20 13.89 -19.39 -3.97
C ARG A 20 14.99 -19.20 -2.93
N ARG A 21 15.47 -17.97 -2.72
CA ARG A 21 16.48 -17.65 -1.71
C ARG A 21 15.99 -17.95 -0.30
N VAL A 22 14.75 -17.58 0.03
CA VAL A 22 14.14 -17.89 1.33
C VAL A 22 14.09 -19.40 1.59
N HIS A 23 13.73 -20.21 0.59
CA HIS A 23 13.65 -21.68 0.71
C HIS A 23 15.01 -22.37 0.81
N MET A 24 16.11 -21.72 0.42
CA MET A 24 17.47 -22.27 0.62
C MET A 24 17.92 -22.19 2.08
N LEU A 25 17.26 -21.39 2.93
CA LEU A 25 17.60 -21.31 4.35
C LEU A 25 16.95 -22.47 5.10
N ALA A 26 17.69 -23.08 6.04
CA ALA A 26 17.21 -24.16 6.90
C ALA A 26 16.27 -23.66 8.04
N ARG A 27 15.34 -22.76 7.74
CA ARG A 27 14.35 -22.21 8.69
C ARG A 27 13.00 -22.03 8.01
N THR A 28 11.92 -22.02 8.78
CA THR A 28 10.60 -21.62 8.28
C THR A 28 10.60 -20.13 7.92
N PRO A 29 9.97 -19.71 6.81
CA PRO A 29 9.91 -18.30 6.43
C PRO A 29 9.25 -17.44 7.52
N ALA A 30 9.76 -16.23 7.71
CA ALA A 30 9.23 -15.28 8.68
C ALA A 30 7.93 -14.63 8.17
N LEU A 31 7.11 -14.09 9.08
CA LEU A 31 5.87 -13.40 8.73
C LEU A 31 6.12 -12.25 7.74
N LEU A 32 7.17 -11.46 7.97
CA LEU A 32 7.60 -10.38 7.09
C LEU A 32 7.96 -10.87 5.68
N GLU A 33 8.56 -12.06 5.54
CA GLU A 33 8.89 -12.64 4.22
C GLU A 33 7.62 -13.04 3.46
N TYR A 34 6.61 -13.60 4.15
CA TYR A 34 5.29 -13.86 3.55
C TYR A 34 4.58 -12.56 3.14
N LEU A 35 4.69 -11.50 3.95
CA LEU A 35 4.08 -10.21 3.64
C LEU A 35 4.76 -9.50 2.47
N LEU A 36 6.08 -9.60 2.34
CA LEU A 36 6.80 -9.11 1.17
C LEU A 36 6.37 -9.85 -0.10
N MET A 37 6.15 -11.17 -0.01
CA MET A 37 5.62 -11.93 -1.14
C MET A 37 4.19 -11.55 -1.50
N SER A 38 3.33 -11.26 -0.51
CA SER A 38 1.95 -10.88 -0.79
C SER A 38 1.86 -9.47 -1.39
N VAL A 39 2.64 -8.50 -0.90
CA VAL A 39 2.75 -7.16 -1.52
C VAL A 39 3.35 -7.24 -2.92
N GLY A 40 4.40 -8.05 -3.11
CA GLY A 40 4.97 -8.30 -4.44
C GLY A 40 3.95 -8.93 -5.39
N GLY A 41 3.15 -9.87 -4.89
CA GLY A 41 2.10 -10.54 -5.65
C GLY A 41 0.98 -9.60 -6.07
N THR A 42 0.53 -8.71 -5.20
CA THR A 42 -0.48 -7.69 -5.56
C THR A 42 0.09 -6.62 -6.49
N LEU A 43 1.38 -6.28 -6.36
CA LEU A 43 2.06 -5.40 -7.32
C LEU A 43 2.20 -6.05 -8.70
N ALA A 44 2.54 -7.35 -8.76
CA ALA A 44 2.55 -8.11 -10.01
C ALA A 44 1.15 -8.18 -10.61
N PHE A 45 0.12 -8.41 -9.78
CA PHE A 45 -1.27 -8.38 -10.22
C PHE A 45 -1.69 -7.00 -10.75
N LEU A 46 -1.21 -5.89 -10.17
CA LEU A 46 -1.44 -4.53 -10.65
C LEU A 46 -0.70 -4.22 -11.96
N ASN A 47 0.48 -4.79 -12.17
CA ASN A 47 1.29 -4.62 -13.39
C ASN A 47 0.95 -5.60 -14.51
N ALA A 48 0.13 -6.63 -14.25
CA ALA A 48 -0.30 -7.56 -15.28
C ALA A 48 -0.91 -6.81 -16.48
N PRO A 49 -0.42 -6.99 -17.71
CA PRO A 49 -0.84 -6.18 -18.85
C PRO A 49 -2.15 -6.70 -19.46
N ILE A 50 -3.20 -6.80 -18.64
CA ILE A 50 -4.53 -7.31 -18.99
C ILE A 50 -5.21 -6.36 -19.99
N GLU A 51 -4.86 -5.07 -19.95
CA GLU A 51 -5.39 -4.04 -20.84
C GLU A 51 -5.08 -4.33 -22.32
N PHE A 52 -4.05 -5.13 -22.67
CA PHE A 52 -3.87 -5.53 -24.08
C PHE A 52 -5.03 -6.35 -24.63
N LEU A 53 -5.77 -7.07 -23.78
CA LEU A 53 -6.93 -7.83 -24.22
C LEU A 53 -8.04 -6.92 -24.76
N THR A 54 -8.07 -5.65 -24.35
CA THR A 54 -9.08 -4.69 -24.85
C THR A 54 -8.85 -4.31 -26.31
N LEU A 55 -7.69 -4.64 -26.90
CA LEU A 55 -7.44 -4.45 -28.33
C LEU A 55 -8.21 -5.48 -29.18
N TYR A 56 -8.52 -6.64 -28.60
CA TYR A 56 -9.15 -7.76 -29.29
C TYR A 56 -10.60 -7.99 -28.85
N PHE A 57 -10.93 -7.61 -27.61
CA PHE A 57 -12.25 -7.82 -27.02
C PHE A 57 -12.75 -6.53 -26.38
N ASP A 58 -14.03 -6.20 -26.61
CA ASP A 58 -14.68 -5.10 -25.89
C ASP A 58 -14.88 -5.49 -24.41
N MET A 59 -14.10 -4.88 -23.52
CA MET A 59 -14.13 -5.12 -22.08
C MET A 59 -14.58 -3.86 -21.31
N PRO A 60 -15.90 -3.57 -21.24
CA PRO A 60 -16.39 -2.36 -20.57
C PRO A 60 -16.08 -2.31 -19.07
N TYR A 61 -15.81 -3.46 -18.44
CA TYR A 61 -15.45 -3.58 -17.02
C TYR A 61 -14.00 -3.23 -16.69
N MET A 62 -13.18 -2.81 -17.66
CA MET A 62 -11.74 -2.62 -17.46
C MET A 62 -11.41 -1.54 -16.42
N LEU A 63 -12.19 -0.46 -16.37
CA LEU A 63 -12.06 0.59 -15.37
C LEU A 63 -12.26 0.04 -13.95
N LEU A 64 -13.39 -0.62 -13.72
CA LEU A 64 -13.71 -1.26 -12.44
C LEU A 64 -12.64 -2.29 -12.03
N LEU A 65 -12.18 -3.11 -12.97
CA LEU A 65 -11.11 -4.08 -12.71
C LEU A 65 -9.81 -3.40 -12.31
N SER A 66 -9.46 -2.28 -12.94
CA SER A 66 -8.27 -1.50 -12.59
C SER A 66 -8.37 -0.93 -11.17
N ASP A 67 -9.53 -0.39 -10.79
CA ASP A 67 -9.74 0.15 -9.44
C ASP A 67 -9.66 -0.96 -8.39
N ILE A 68 -10.27 -2.12 -8.64
CA ILE A 68 -10.19 -3.29 -7.75
C ILE A 68 -8.73 -3.73 -7.56
N ARG A 69 -7.95 -3.79 -8.65
CA ARG A 69 -6.52 -4.15 -8.60
C ARG A 69 -5.72 -3.16 -7.75
N GLN A 70 -5.95 -1.86 -7.94
CA GLN A 70 -5.30 -0.80 -7.16
C GLN A 70 -5.71 -0.86 -5.68
N GLY A 71 -7.01 -1.04 -5.40
CA GLY A 71 -7.54 -1.18 -4.05
C GLY A 71 -6.94 -2.37 -3.30
N ILE A 72 -6.81 -3.53 -3.95
CA ILE A 72 -6.15 -4.72 -3.39
C ILE A 72 -4.67 -4.44 -3.08
N PHE A 73 -3.95 -3.75 -3.99
CA PHE A 73 -2.56 -3.37 -3.76
C PHE A 73 -2.42 -2.42 -2.56
N TYR A 74 -3.23 -1.37 -2.48
CA TYR A 74 -3.20 -0.44 -1.35
C TYR A 74 -3.57 -1.11 -0.02
N ALA A 75 -4.60 -1.96 -0.01
CA ALA A 75 -4.97 -2.73 1.19
C ALA A 75 -3.80 -3.59 1.70
N MET A 76 -3.08 -4.27 0.80
CA MET A 76 -1.91 -5.07 1.16
C MET A 76 -0.73 -4.22 1.60
N LEU A 77 -0.48 -3.08 0.96
CA LEU A 77 0.60 -2.16 1.32
C LEU A 77 0.39 -1.56 2.71
N LEU A 78 -0.83 -1.10 3.02
CA LEU A 78 -1.18 -0.58 4.35
C LEU A 78 -1.09 -1.68 5.41
N SER A 79 -1.55 -2.89 5.09
CA SER A 79 -1.42 -4.06 5.97
C SER A 79 0.04 -4.40 6.26
N PHE A 80 0.90 -4.35 5.24
CA PHE A 80 2.34 -4.55 5.38
C PHE A 80 2.95 -3.54 6.34
N TRP A 81 2.66 -2.25 6.18
CA TRP A 81 3.22 -1.20 7.04
C TRP A 81 2.83 -1.36 8.51
N LEU A 82 1.58 -1.72 8.76
CA LEU A 82 1.08 -1.95 10.11
C LEU A 82 1.77 -3.14 10.77
N ILE A 83 1.84 -4.28 10.06
CA ILE A 83 2.47 -5.49 10.61
C ILE A 83 3.98 -5.29 10.74
N PHE A 84 4.63 -4.60 9.80
CA PHE A 84 6.04 -4.26 9.84
C PHE A 84 6.38 -3.43 11.10
N ALA A 85 5.63 -2.35 11.35
CA ALA A 85 5.79 -1.55 12.55
C ALA A 85 5.50 -2.37 13.83
N GLY A 86 4.50 -3.25 13.75
CA GLY A 86 4.11 -4.17 14.81
C GLY A 86 5.20 -5.17 15.20
N GLU A 87 5.80 -5.86 14.23
CA GLU A 87 6.85 -6.86 14.50
C GLU A 87 8.08 -6.20 15.12
N HIS A 88 8.48 -5.03 14.62
CA HIS A 88 9.60 -4.27 15.17
C HIS A 88 9.34 -3.70 16.58
N MET A 89 8.08 -3.59 17.01
CA MET A 89 7.72 -3.32 18.41
C MET A 89 7.81 -4.57 19.30
N LEU A 90 7.37 -5.74 18.82
CA LEU A 90 7.24 -6.97 19.61
C LEU A 90 8.53 -7.77 19.76
N ILE A 91 9.50 -7.61 18.85
CA ILE A 91 10.86 -8.19 18.98
C ILE A 91 11.53 -7.80 20.32
N GLN A 92 10.99 -6.82 21.05
CA GLN A 92 11.54 -6.30 22.29
C GLN A 92 10.89 -6.82 23.57
N ASP A 93 9.65 -7.33 23.55
CA ASP A 93 8.87 -7.53 24.78
C ASP A 93 8.45 -8.99 25.08
N ASN A 94 8.40 -9.93 24.14
CA ASN A 94 8.28 -11.37 24.45
C ASN A 94 8.55 -12.25 23.22
N GLY A 95 9.27 -13.37 23.43
CA GLY A 95 9.64 -14.34 22.38
C GLY A 95 8.49 -15.21 21.85
N GLU A 96 7.25 -14.72 21.88
CA GLU A 96 6.11 -15.45 21.33
C GLU A 96 6.07 -15.33 19.80
N LYS A 97 5.71 -16.43 19.14
CA LYS A 97 5.60 -16.47 17.68
C LYS A 97 4.46 -15.55 17.23
N ASN A 98 4.81 -14.49 16.49
CA ASN A 98 3.83 -13.55 15.95
C ASN A 98 2.83 -14.28 15.05
N THR A 99 1.56 -14.22 15.41
CA THR A 99 0.46 -14.69 14.56
C THR A 99 -0.34 -13.48 14.08
N LEU A 100 -0.87 -13.57 12.85
CA LEU A 100 -1.74 -12.53 12.26
C LEU A 100 -2.94 -12.19 13.15
N LYS A 101 -3.36 -13.13 14.02
CA LYS A 101 -4.44 -12.95 15.00
C LYS A 101 -4.19 -11.78 15.95
N LEU A 102 -2.93 -11.50 16.31
CA LEU A 102 -2.58 -10.40 17.20
C LEU A 102 -2.90 -9.03 16.57
N TYR A 103 -2.76 -8.92 15.25
CA TYR A 103 -2.99 -7.69 14.49
C TYR A 103 -4.42 -7.57 13.95
N TRP A 104 -5.29 -8.57 14.14
CA TRP A 104 -6.61 -8.65 13.50
C TRP A 104 -7.50 -7.44 13.77
N LYS A 105 -7.47 -6.90 15.00
CA LYS A 105 -8.25 -5.70 15.36
C LYS A 105 -7.83 -4.44 14.61
N HIS A 106 -6.57 -4.36 14.21
CA HIS A 106 -6.04 -3.22 13.46
C HIS A 106 -6.19 -3.44 11.96
N LEU A 107 -6.02 -4.69 11.51
CA LEU A 107 -6.26 -5.10 10.13
C LEU A 107 -7.73 -4.95 9.73
N SER A 108 -8.66 -5.19 10.66
CA SER A 108 -10.10 -5.02 10.38
C SER A 108 -10.48 -3.59 10.04
N ALA A 109 -9.78 -2.57 10.57
CA ALA A 109 -10.00 -1.18 10.19
C ALA A 109 -9.66 -0.93 8.71
N ILE A 110 -8.54 -1.49 8.23
CA ILE A 110 -8.11 -1.40 6.82
C ILE A 110 -9.12 -2.13 5.94
N VAL A 111 -9.48 -3.37 6.31
CA VAL A 111 -10.42 -4.19 5.54
C VAL A 111 -11.78 -3.52 5.45
N ASN A 112 -12.31 -2.97 6.55
CA ASN A 112 -13.58 -2.25 6.54
C ASN A 112 -13.54 -1.00 5.65
N GLY A 113 -12.44 -0.25 5.69
CA GLY A 113 -12.24 0.92 4.83
C GLY A 113 -12.21 0.56 3.35
N CYS A 114 -11.37 -0.42 2.98
CA CYS A 114 -11.26 -0.90 1.61
C CYS A 114 -12.56 -1.54 1.11
N LEU A 115 -13.28 -2.27 1.96
CA LEU A 115 -14.59 -2.84 1.61
C LEU A 115 -15.63 -1.75 1.38
N SER A 116 -15.61 -0.68 2.17
CA SER A 116 -16.51 0.46 1.98
C SER A 116 -16.28 1.15 0.64
N LEU A 117 -15.03 1.39 0.26
CA LEU A 117 -14.66 1.95 -1.05
C LEU A 117 -15.00 0.99 -2.19
N LEU A 118 -14.76 -0.31 -2.01
CA LEU A 118 -15.11 -1.32 -3.01
C LEU A 118 -16.62 -1.36 -3.27
N ILE A 119 -17.44 -1.28 -2.22
CA ILE A 119 -18.91 -1.23 -2.38
C ILE A 119 -19.30 0.06 -3.10
N PHE A 120 -18.69 1.20 -2.76
CA PHE A 120 -18.91 2.46 -3.47
C PHE A 120 -18.58 2.34 -4.97
N ASP A 121 -17.40 1.80 -5.32
CA ASP A 121 -16.98 1.62 -6.72
C ASP A 121 -17.90 0.65 -7.48
N LEU A 122 -18.38 -0.42 -6.82
CA LEU A 122 -19.34 -1.36 -7.40
C LEU A 122 -20.71 -0.70 -7.63
N CYS A 123 -21.16 0.17 -6.73
CA CYS A 123 -22.41 0.89 -6.87
C CYS A 123 -22.33 1.97 -7.95
N GLU A 124 -21.20 2.66 -8.10
CA GLU A 124 -21.03 3.71 -9.11
C GLU A 124 -20.60 3.11 -10.47
N ARG A 125 -19.39 2.57 -10.55
CA ARG A 125 -18.79 2.07 -11.79
C ARG A 125 -19.35 0.71 -12.21
N GLY A 126 -19.79 -0.12 -11.26
CA GLY A 126 -20.43 -1.40 -11.59
C GLY A 126 -21.79 -1.25 -12.28
N VAL A 127 -22.61 -0.29 -11.84
CA VAL A 127 -23.91 0.00 -12.49
C VAL A 127 -23.70 0.71 -13.83
N GLN A 128 -22.64 1.51 -13.97
CA GLN A 128 -22.26 2.15 -15.23
C GLN A 128 -21.99 1.15 -16.38
N LEU A 129 -21.68 -0.11 -16.07
CA LEU A 129 -21.54 -1.16 -17.07
C LEU A 129 -22.84 -1.48 -17.81
N HIS A 130 -23.98 -1.33 -17.14
CA HIS A 130 -25.28 -1.52 -17.76
C HIS A 130 -25.87 -0.21 -18.28
N ASN A 131 -25.68 0.88 -17.53
CA ASN A 131 -26.16 2.19 -17.92
C ASN A 131 -25.04 3.24 -17.79
N PRO A 132 -24.38 3.65 -18.89
CA PRO A 132 -23.26 4.57 -18.85
C PRO A 132 -23.63 5.98 -18.36
N PHE A 133 -24.93 6.34 -18.36
CA PHE A 133 -25.43 7.61 -17.85
C PHE A 133 -25.84 7.54 -16.38
N TYR A 134 -25.67 6.38 -15.73
CA TYR A 134 -25.95 6.23 -14.31
C TYR A 134 -24.93 7.02 -13.48
N SER A 135 -25.46 7.77 -12.52
CA SER A 135 -24.67 8.43 -11.49
C SER A 135 -25.41 8.31 -10.16
N ILE A 136 -24.71 7.76 -9.17
CA ILE A 136 -25.24 7.56 -7.81
C ILE A 136 -25.66 8.89 -7.16
N TRP A 137 -25.02 9.98 -7.60
CA TRP A 137 -25.19 11.35 -7.12
C TRP A 137 -26.51 12.02 -7.53
N VAL A 138 -27.23 11.44 -8.50
CA VAL A 138 -28.48 12.02 -9.02
C VAL A 138 -29.66 11.76 -8.09
N THR A 139 -29.64 10.63 -7.37
CA THR A 139 -30.74 10.25 -6.48
C THR A 139 -30.41 10.60 -5.04
N PRO A 140 -31.37 11.14 -4.24
CA PRO A 140 -31.09 11.53 -2.86
C PRO A 140 -30.70 10.33 -1.99
N LEU A 141 -31.28 9.16 -2.24
CA LEU A 141 -30.94 7.91 -1.55
C LEU A 141 -29.54 7.41 -1.93
N GLY A 142 -29.20 7.45 -3.23
CA GLY A 142 -27.87 7.09 -3.72
C GLY A 142 -26.79 8.00 -3.15
N THR A 143 -26.98 9.32 -3.19
CA THR A 143 -26.04 10.30 -2.62
C THR A 143 -25.79 10.07 -1.13
N ASN A 144 -26.84 9.83 -0.34
CA ASN A 144 -26.67 9.55 1.09
C ASN A 144 -25.88 8.26 1.35
N LEU A 145 -26.13 7.21 0.56
CA LEU A 145 -25.36 5.95 0.65
C LEU A 145 -23.90 6.14 0.23
N ALA A 146 -23.66 6.80 -0.90
CA ALA A 146 -22.32 7.12 -1.40
C ALA A 146 -21.50 7.90 -0.36
N LEU A 147 -22.06 8.98 0.17
CA LEU A 147 -21.43 9.78 1.23
C LEU A 147 -21.18 8.94 2.48
N SER A 148 -22.11 8.05 2.87
CA SER A 148 -21.92 7.17 4.03
C SER A 148 -20.71 6.25 3.86
N PHE A 149 -20.52 5.63 2.68
CA PHE A 149 -19.36 4.78 2.41
C PHE A 149 -18.05 5.57 2.38
N ILE A 150 -18.05 6.75 1.77
CA ILE A 150 -16.86 7.63 1.71
C ILE A 150 -16.48 8.10 3.12
N ILE A 151 -17.46 8.52 3.93
CA ILE A 151 -17.21 8.95 5.32
C ILE A 151 -16.69 7.78 6.16
N LEU A 152 -17.28 6.58 6.03
CA LEU A 152 -16.82 5.39 6.74
C LEU A 152 -15.37 5.03 6.37
N ALA A 153 -15.04 5.08 5.06
CA ALA A 153 -13.67 4.90 4.59
C ALA A 153 -12.72 5.96 5.16
N GLY A 154 -13.11 7.24 5.15
CA GLY A 154 -12.32 8.34 5.70
C GLY A 154 -12.04 8.20 7.21
N ILE A 155 -13.05 7.80 7.99
CA ILE A 155 -12.89 7.53 9.43
C ILE A 155 -11.92 6.35 9.64
N SER A 156 -12.09 5.27 8.89
CA SER A 156 -11.21 4.09 9.00
C SER A 156 -9.75 4.41 8.65
N ALA A 157 -9.52 5.22 7.60
CA ALA A 157 -8.20 5.66 7.19
C ALA A 157 -7.57 6.59 8.24
N SER A 158 -8.35 7.47 8.86
CA SER A 158 -7.90 8.36 9.94
C SER A 158 -7.48 7.57 11.19
N ILE A 159 -8.29 6.59 11.61
CA ILE A 159 -7.96 5.70 12.73
C ILE A 159 -6.68 4.92 12.43
N TYR A 160 -6.56 4.37 11.22
CA TYR A 160 -5.35 3.67 10.77
C TYR A 160 -4.12 4.58 10.84
N PHE A 161 -4.22 5.82 10.33
CA PHE A 161 -3.10 6.75 10.30
C PHE A 161 -2.63 7.15 11.70
N ILE A 162 -3.56 7.49 12.61
CA ILE A 162 -3.23 7.80 14.00
C ILE A 162 -2.53 6.61 14.66
N PHE A 163 -3.05 5.39 14.44
CA PHE A 163 -2.48 4.18 14.99
C PHE A 163 -1.07 3.89 14.45
N LEU A 164 -0.87 4.05 13.14
CA LEU A 164 0.45 3.87 12.51
C LEU A 164 1.46 4.88 13.06
N CYS A 165 1.08 6.16 13.19
CA CYS A 165 1.92 7.18 13.79
C CYS A 165 2.30 6.85 15.24
N TYR A 166 1.33 6.39 16.05
CA TYR A 166 1.59 5.94 17.42
C TYR A 166 2.58 4.76 17.46
N MET A 167 2.38 3.76 16.60
CA MET A 167 3.25 2.59 16.47
C MET A 167 4.68 2.98 16.09
N ILE A 168 4.84 3.83 15.07
CA ILE A 168 6.14 4.33 14.62
C ILE A 168 6.83 5.12 15.74
N TRP A 169 6.12 6.03 16.41
CA TRP A 169 6.67 6.80 17.52
C TRP A 169 7.15 5.90 18.67
N LYS A 170 6.36 4.88 19.02
CA LYS A 170 6.72 3.90 20.05
C LYS A 170 7.96 3.09 19.65
N VAL A 171 8.06 2.66 18.39
CA VAL A 171 9.26 1.95 17.89
C VAL A 171 10.50 2.85 17.98
N PHE A 172 10.41 4.12 17.57
CA PHE A 172 11.52 5.07 17.70
C PHE A 172 11.91 5.31 19.16
N LYS A 173 10.94 5.46 20.07
CA LYS A 173 11.19 5.61 21.50
C LYS A 173 11.91 4.39 22.06
N ASN A 174 11.45 3.19 21.74
CA ASN A 174 12.08 1.96 22.21
C ASN A 174 13.49 1.76 21.64
N ILE A 175 13.70 2.07 20.36
CA ILE A 175 15.04 2.05 19.73
C ILE A 175 15.97 3.01 20.47
N SER A 176 15.50 4.22 20.80
CA SER A 176 16.28 5.22 21.55
C SER A 176 16.70 4.69 22.93
N ILE A 177 15.77 4.09 23.67
CA ILE A 177 16.05 3.48 24.99
C ILE A 177 17.01 2.29 24.85
N LYS A 178 16.82 1.40 23.87
CA LYS A 178 17.72 0.26 23.67
C LYS A 178 19.12 0.70 23.24
N ARG A 179 19.24 1.82 22.51
CA ARG A 179 20.53 2.35 22.06
C ARG A 179 21.44 2.74 23.22
N THR A 180 20.88 3.20 24.34
CA THR A 180 21.67 3.54 25.55
C THR A 180 22.19 2.30 26.28
N VAL A 181 21.57 1.13 26.09
CA VAL A 181 21.94 -0.15 26.73
C VAL A 181 22.77 -1.05 25.80
N LEU A 182 22.86 -0.75 24.50
CA LEU A 182 23.72 -1.48 23.54
C LEU A 182 25.19 -1.64 23.98
N PRO A 183 25.88 -0.63 24.56
CA PRO A 183 27.30 -0.76 24.90
C PRO A 183 27.58 -1.75 26.04
N SER A 184 26.58 -2.15 26.83
CA SER A 184 26.74 -3.13 27.91
C SER A 184 26.45 -4.58 27.48
N MET A 185 26.11 -4.81 26.20
CA MET A 185 25.81 -6.14 25.67
C MET A 185 27.03 -6.81 25.02
N SER A 186 26.99 -8.15 24.91
CA SER A 186 28.00 -8.89 24.15
C SER A 186 28.02 -8.47 22.68
N THR A 187 29.22 -8.48 22.08
CA THR A 187 29.47 -8.00 20.70
C THR A 187 28.56 -8.66 19.67
N ALA A 188 28.37 -9.99 19.74
CA ALA A 188 27.50 -10.73 18.82
C ALA A 188 26.02 -10.29 18.91
N ARG A 189 25.52 -10.03 20.13
CA ARG A 189 24.14 -9.58 20.35
C ARG A 189 23.95 -8.13 19.90
N ARG A 190 24.94 -7.29 20.19
CA ARG A 190 24.97 -5.88 19.76
C ARG A 190 24.87 -5.76 18.23
N LEU A 191 25.69 -6.52 17.49
CA LEU A 191 25.72 -6.46 16.03
C LEU A 191 24.40 -6.92 15.39
N HIS A 192 23.75 -7.93 15.98
CA HIS A 192 22.43 -8.38 15.56
C HIS A 192 21.35 -7.29 15.74
N TYR A 193 21.30 -6.64 16.91
CA TYR A 193 20.33 -5.56 17.15
C TYR A 193 20.63 -4.30 16.33
N GLU A 194 21.89 -3.91 16.18
CA GLU A 194 22.28 -2.80 15.30
C GLU A 194 21.84 -3.06 13.86
N GLY A 195 21.97 -4.30 13.37
CA GLY A 195 21.47 -4.71 12.05
C GLY A 195 19.94 -4.59 11.91
N ILE A 196 19.18 -4.99 12.94
CA ILE A 196 17.71 -4.84 12.94
C ILE A 196 17.31 -3.36 12.92
N ILE A 197 17.92 -2.53 13.76
CA ILE A 197 17.65 -1.09 13.84
C ILE A 197 17.99 -0.40 12.53
N TYR A 198 19.13 -0.74 11.92
CA TYR A 198 19.55 -0.17 10.64
C TYR A 198 18.55 -0.49 9.52
N ARG A 199 18.14 -1.76 9.39
CA ARG A 199 17.15 -2.18 8.37
C ARG A 199 15.82 -1.46 8.54
N PHE A 200 15.35 -1.34 9.79
CA PHE A 200 14.13 -0.59 10.10
C PHE A 200 14.24 0.88 9.67
N ASN A 201 15.30 1.57 10.10
CA ASN A 201 15.50 2.99 9.78
C ASN A 201 15.66 3.23 8.27
N PHE A 202 16.39 2.35 7.58
CA PHE A 202 16.56 2.43 6.14
C PHE A 202 15.22 2.33 5.41
N LEU A 203 14.42 1.31 5.74
CA LEU A 203 13.13 1.11 5.09
C LEU A 203 12.14 2.24 5.42
N MET A 204 12.11 2.71 6.67
CA MET A 204 11.27 3.83 7.11
C MET A 204 11.63 5.12 6.36
N LEU A 205 12.92 5.45 6.28
CA LEU A 205 13.40 6.63 5.55
C LEU A 205 13.03 6.58 4.06
N ALA A 206 13.30 5.46 3.40
CA ALA A 206 12.94 5.27 1.99
C ALA A 206 11.44 5.47 1.75
N THR A 207 10.62 5.05 2.71
CA THR A 207 9.16 5.15 2.63
C THR A 207 8.66 6.57 2.82
N VAL A 208 9.20 7.30 3.79
CA VAL A 208 8.85 8.71 3.99
C VAL A 208 9.26 9.53 2.78
N ILE A 209 10.45 9.27 2.20
CA ILE A 209 10.87 9.91 0.96
C ILE A 209 9.91 9.59 -0.18
N CYS A 210 9.57 8.30 -0.38
CA CYS A 210 8.62 7.88 -1.41
C CYS A 210 7.24 8.55 -1.24
N ALA A 211 6.71 8.57 -0.02
CA ALA A 211 5.43 9.19 0.29
C ALA A 211 5.47 10.72 0.07
N ALA A 212 6.54 11.39 0.51
CA ALA A 212 6.73 12.81 0.31
C ALA A 212 6.80 13.17 -1.18
N VAL A 213 7.60 12.43 -1.96
CA VAL A 213 7.69 12.60 -3.41
C VAL A 213 6.32 12.40 -4.06
N THR A 214 5.56 11.38 -3.65
CA THR A 214 4.21 11.11 -4.16
C THR A 214 3.26 12.29 -3.90
N ILE A 215 3.23 12.81 -2.67
CA ILE A 215 2.34 13.91 -2.28
C ILE A 215 2.74 15.21 -2.99
N ILE A 216 4.03 15.55 -2.99
CA ILE A 216 4.54 16.76 -3.67
C ILE A 216 4.21 16.70 -5.15
N SER A 217 4.48 15.56 -5.78
CA SER A 217 4.18 15.33 -7.19
C SER A 217 2.69 15.46 -7.49
N PHE A 218 1.83 14.85 -6.66
CA PHE A 218 0.38 14.98 -6.80
C PHE A 218 -0.08 16.45 -6.69
N ILE A 219 0.41 17.19 -5.69
CA ILE A 219 0.07 18.62 -5.53
C ILE A 219 0.50 19.43 -6.75
N LEU A 220 1.72 19.19 -7.26
CA LEU A 220 2.21 19.85 -8.47
C LEU A 220 1.35 19.53 -9.69
N SER A 221 0.88 18.28 -9.85
CA SER A 221 -0.05 17.89 -10.92
C SER A 221 -1.35 18.67 -10.85
N GLN A 222 -1.95 18.77 -9.66
CA GLN A 222 -3.22 19.48 -9.47
C GLN A 222 -3.10 20.99 -9.74
N VAL A 223 -1.96 21.59 -9.35
CA VAL A 223 -1.67 23.00 -9.64
C VAL A 223 -1.41 23.23 -11.13
N ALA A 224 -0.63 22.34 -11.77
CA ALA A 224 -0.31 22.42 -13.18
C ALA A 224 -1.54 22.23 -14.07
N GLU A 225 -2.43 21.29 -13.76
CA GLU A 225 -3.72 21.14 -14.47
C GLU A 225 -4.60 22.39 -14.33
N GLY A 226 -4.53 23.09 -13.19
CA GLY A 226 -5.15 24.38 -12.99
C GLY A 226 -4.56 25.51 -13.86
N GLN A 227 -3.24 25.51 -14.07
CA GLN A 227 -2.53 26.52 -14.88
C GLN A 227 -2.55 26.24 -16.39
N ASN A 228 -2.51 24.98 -16.82
CA ASN A 228 -2.59 24.57 -18.23
C ASN A 228 -3.93 24.97 -18.89
N LYS A 229 -4.99 25.23 -18.12
CA LYS A 229 -6.22 25.82 -18.65
C LYS A 229 -6.05 27.27 -19.14
N TRP A 230 -4.94 27.94 -18.82
CA TRP A 230 -4.71 29.37 -19.06
C TRP A 230 -3.52 29.66 -19.98
N ASP A 231 -2.61 28.70 -20.18
CA ASP A 231 -1.43 28.87 -21.02
C ASP A 231 -1.31 27.69 -22.00
N GLU A 232 -1.60 27.93 -23.29
CA GLU A 232 -1.61 26.92 -24.36
C GLU A 232 -0.20 26.45 -24.78
N ASN A 233 0.88 26.97 -24.18
CA ASN A 233 2.26 26.84 -24.71
C ASN A 233 3.21 25.93 -23.92
N MET A 234 2.74 25.13 -22.95
CA MET A 234 3.62 24.23 -22.20
C MET A 234 3.55 22.79 -22.72
N GLU A 235 4.50 22.40 -23.58
CA GLU A 235 4.60 21.08 -24.24
C GLU A 235 4.94 19.89 -23.30
N LEU A 236 5.14 20.12 -22.00
CA LEU A 236 5.45 19.08 -21.03
C LEU A 236 4.18 18.59 -20.31
N GLU A 237 3.71 17.40 -20.66
CA GLU A 237 2.62 16.71 -19.94
C GLU A 237 3.10 16.19 -18.57
N VAL A 238 3.20 17.10 -17.59
CA VAL A 238 3.58 16.77 -16.21
C VAL A 238 2.65 15.70 -15.62
N SER A 239 1.36 15.70 -15.99
CA SER A 239 0.39 14.68 -15.55
C SER A 239 0.82 13.27 -15.98
N SER A 240 1.28 13.08 -17.22
CA SER A 240 1.74 11.77 -17.73
C SER A 240 3.01 11.26 -17.04
N ALA A 241 3.90 12.15 -16.62
CA ALA A 241 5.15 11.79 -15.95
C ALA A 241 4.95 11.27 -14.52
N LEU A 242 3.76 11.48 -13.95
CA LEU A 242 3.42 11.11 -12.58
C LEU A 242 2.68 9.78 -12.46
N PHE A 243 2.04 9.30 -13.54
CA PHE A 243 1.26 8.06 -13.59
C PHE A 243 2.08 6.87 -14.15
#